data_AF-A0A1L3MRY7-F1
#
_entry.id   AF-A0A1L3MRY7-F1
#
_cell.length_a   1.000
_cell.length_b   1.000
_cell.length_c   1.000
_cell.angle_alpha   90.00
_cell.angle_beta   90.00
_cell.angle_gamma   90.00
#
_symmetry.space_group_name_H-M   'P 1'
#
loop_
_entity.id
_entity.type
_entity.pdbx_description
1 polymer ?
#
loop_
_entity_poly.entity_id
_entity_poly.type
_entity_poly.pdbx_seq_one_letter_code
_entity_poly.pdbx_strand_id
1 'polypeptide(L)' 'MFYVVLDLGCAECGESSNVLGVFTSEELARQATSEYKEKHRLDEDSDHEFFIYRINEVDKIHHNSYDHLLDS' A
#
# COMPACT_ATOMS: atom_id res chain seq x y z
N MET A 1 -1.09 -12.78 10.50
CA MET A 1 -1.75 -11.68 9.78
C MET A 1 -0.67 -10.80 9.20
N PHE A 2 -0.80 -10.41 7.95
CA PHE A 2 0.16 -9.59 7.25
C PHE A 2 -0.55 -8.41 6.59
N TYR A 3 0.21 -7.35 6.35
CA TYR A 3 -0.24 -6.10 5.75
C TYR A 3 0.65 -5.81 4.56
N VAL A 4 0.09 -5.85 3.36
CA VAL A 4 0.80 -5.57 2.10
C VAL A 4 0.54 -4.12 1.75
N VAL A 5 1.60 -3.32 1.64
CA VAL A 5 1.52 -1.92 1.25
C VAL A 5 1.83 -1.79 -0.23
N LEU A 6 0.92 -1.18 -0.97
CA LEU A 6 1.01 -0.93 -2.41
C LEU A 6 0.97 0.55 -2.69
N ASP A 7 1.80 0.98 -3.63
CA ASP A 7 1.71 2.24 -4.36
C ASP A 7 1.27 1.88 -5.77
N LEU A 8 0.09 2.33 -6.21
CA LEU A 8 -0.37 2.04 -7.58
C LEU A 8 0.39 2.83 -8.65
N GLY A 9 1.34 3.68 -8.25
CA GLY A 9 2.06 4.55 -9.17
C GLY A 9 1.14 5.64 -9.69
N CYS A 10 1.58 6.32 -10.73
CA CYS A 10 0.85 7.43 -11.33
C CYS A 10 0.85 7.27 -12.85
N ALA A 11 -0.35 7.09 -13.39
CA ALA A 11 -0.55 6.83 -14.81
C ALA A 11 -0.16 8.04 -15.68
N GLU A 12 -0.30 9.26 -15.16
CA GLU A 12 0.02 10.50 -15.89
C GLU A 12 1.53 10.74 -16.02
N CYS A 13 2.27 10.45 -14.96
CA CYS A 13 3.72 10.63 -14.89
C CYS A 13 4.51 9.38 -15.34
N GLY A 14 3.83 8.25 -15.54
CA GLY A 14 4.41 7.00 -16.02
C GLY A 14 5.13 6.19 -14.93
N GLU A 15 4.90 6.51 -13.65
CA GLU A 15 5.44 5.74 -12.55
C GLU A 15 4.67 4.44 -12.37
N SER A 16 5.40 3.32 -12.33
CA SER A 16 4.83 1.99 -12.22
C SER A 16 4.39 1.69 -10.78
N SER A 17 3.37 0.85 -10.64
CA SER A 17 2.95 0.35 -9.33
C SER A 17 4.08 -0.41 -8.63
N ASN A 18 4.15 -0.29 -7.31
CA ASN A 18 5.21 -0.88 -6.50
C ASN A 18 4.66 -1.48 -5.19
N VAL A 19 5.30 -2.56 -4.74
CA VAL A 19 5.08 -3.11 -3.39
C VAL A 19 6.08 -2.44 -2.45
N LEU A 20 5.58 -1.60 -1.54
CA LEU A 20 6.41 -0.90 -0.55
C LEU A 20 6.93 -1.89 0.50
N GLY A 21 6.11 -2.87 0.88
CA GLY A 21 6.52 -3.91 1.81
C GLY A 21 5.39 -4.81 2.29
N VAL A 22 5.78 -5.86 3.01
CA VAL A 22 4.88 -6.77 3.71
C VAL A 22 5.23 -6.74 5.19
N PHE A 23 4.26 -6.35 6.02
CA PHE A 23 4.47 -6.11 7.44
C PHE A 23 3.63 -7.06 8.28
N THR A 24 4.07 -7.33 9.51
CA THR A 24 3.32 -8.11 10.50
C THR A 24 2.50 -7.24 11.45
N SER A 25 2.64 -5.91 11.35
CA SER A 25 1.91 -4.92 12.14
C SER A 25 1.26 -3.88 11.21
N GLU A 26 0.01 -3.52 11.51
CA GLU A 26 -0.71 -2.45 10.81
C GLU A 26 -0.01 -1.10 11.02
N GLU A 27 0.46 -0.84 12.24
CA GLU A 27 1.17 0.39 12.58
C GLU A 27 2.42 0.58 11.72
N LEU A 28 3.22 -0.47 11.56
CA LEU A 28 4.41 -0.44 10.71
C LEU A 28 4.06 -0.23 9.23
N ALA A 29 2.95 -0.82 8.77
CA ALA A 29 2.47 -0.62 7.40
C ALA A 29 2.04 0.83 7.15
N ARG A 30 1.31 1.44 8.09
CA ARG A 30 0.91 2.85 8.04
C ARG A 30 2.13 3.77 8.12
N GLN A 31 3.06 3.51 9.04
CA GLN A 31 4.30 4.27 9.14
C GLN A 31 5.11 4.22 7.86
N ALA A 32 5.31 3.04 7.27
CA ALA A 32 6.04 2.89 6.02
C ALA A 32 5.39 3.66 4.85
N THR A 33 4.05 3.68 4.80
CA THR A 33 3.30 4.47 3.82
C THR A 33 3.58 5.97 3.99
N SER A 34 3.49 6.48 5.22
CA SER A 34 3.75 7.89 5.52
C SER A 34 5.21 8.29 5.22
N GLU A 35 6.17 7.48 5.63
CA GLU A 35 7.60 7.72 5.36
C GLU A 35 7.90 7.74 3.86
N TYR A 36 7.26 6.85 3.10
CA TYR A 36 7.43 6.82 1.64
C TYR A 36 6.86 8.08 0.98
N LYS A 37 5.64 8.47 1.36
CA LYS A 37 4.99 9.70 0.86
C LYS A 37 5.84 10.94 1.16
N GLU A 38 6.32 11.08 2.40
CA GLU A 38 7.18 12.21 2.79
C GLU A 38 8.48 12.24 1.99
N LYS A 39 9.16 11.10 1.87
CA LYS A 39 10.45 10.99 1.19
C LYS A 39 10.36 11.32 -0.30
N HIS A 40 9.25 10.95 -0.95
CA HIS A 40 9.04 11.14 -2.39
C HIS A 40 8.21 12.41 -2.69
N ARG A 41 7.80 13.16 -1.66
CA ARG A 41 6.97 14.37 -1.77
C ARG A 41 5.65 14.11 -2.51
N LEU A 42 5.03 12.98 -2.19
CA LEU A 42 3.73 12.59 -2.71
C LEU A 42 2.69 13.16 -1.74
N ASP A 43 2.25 14.38 -2.01
CA ASP A 43 1.23 15.10 -1.25
C ASP A 43 -0.20 14.74 -1.71
N GLU A 44 -1.21 15.46 -1.25
CA GLU A 44 -2.61 15.19 -1.64
C GLU A 44 -2.89 15.47 -3.12
N ASP A 45 -2.02 16.26 -3.77
CA ASP A 45 -2.14 16.59 -5.20
C ASP A 45 -1.41 15.56 -6.10
N SER A 46 -0.75 14.57 -5.49
CA SER A 46 -0.12 13.46 -6.22
C SER A 46 -1.16 12.44 -6.69
N ASP A 47 -1.10 12.08 -7.97
CA ASP A 47 -1.95 11.03 -8.58
C ASP A 47 -1.65 9.60 -8.09
N HIS A 48 -0.71 9.44 -7.15
CA HIS A 48 -0.43 8.15 -6.53
C HIS A 48 -1.53 7.73 -5.55
N GLU A 49 -2.04 6.52 -5.76
CA GLU A 49 -2.93 5.86 -4.80
C GLU A 49 -2.17 4.83 -3.96
N PHE A 50 -2.40 4.87 -2.65
CA PHE A 50 -1.76 3.96 -1.70
C PHE A 50 -2.79 3.06 -1.03
N PHE A 51 -2.45 1.78 -0.92
CA PHE A 51 -3.34 0.78 -0.32
C PHE A 51 -2.61 -0.10 0.68
N ILE A 52 -3.30 -0.43 1.77
CA ILE A 52 -2.84 -1.43 2.74
C ILE A 52 -3.84 -2.59 2.74
N TYR A 53 -3.40 -3.73 2.23
CA TYR A 53 -4.19 -4.96 2.19
C TYR A 53 -3.86 -5.88 3.35
N ARG A 54 -4.87 -6.26 4.11
CA ARG A 54 -4.74 -7.24 5.19
C ARG A 54 -4.92 -8.66 4.67
N ILE A 55 -3.88 -9.49 4.77
CA ILE A 55 -3.95 -10.92 4.39
C ILE A 55 -3.75 -11.81 5.62
N ASN A 56 -4.47 -12.93 5.65
CA ASN A 56 -4.41 -13.86 6.78
C ASN A 56 -3.26 -14.87 6.65
N GLU A 57 -2.88 -15.23 5.43
CA GLU A 57 -1.93 -16.30 5.11
C GLU A 57 -1.07 -15.94 3.91
N VAL A 58 0.16 -16.45 3.87
CA VAL A 58 1.08 -16.35 2.72
C VAL A 58 0.91 -17.55 1.79
N ASP A 59 1.48 -17.48 0.59
CA ASP A 59 1.46 -18.56 -0.42
C ASP A 59 0.06 -19.05 -0.83
N LYS A 60 -0.93 -18.17 -0.73
CA LYS A 60 -2.30 -18.40 -1.17
C LYS A 60 -2.76 -17.30 -2.10
N ILE A 61 -3.58 -17.68 -3.09
CA ILE A 61 -4.33 -16.73 -3.91
C ILE A 61 -5.51 -16.25 -3.07
N HIS A 62 -5.57 -14.96 -2.80
CA HIS A 62 -6.69 -14.32 -2.10
C HIS A 62 -7.65 -13.75 -3.14
N HIS A 63 -8.93 -14.18 -3.13
CA HIS A 63 -10.01 -13.71 -4.00
C HIS A 63 -10.97 -12.82 -3.21
N ASN A 64 -10.39 -11.86 -2.51
CA ASN A 64 -11.08 -11.10 -1.51
C ASN A 64 -10.91 -9.64 -1.92
N SER A 65 -12.01 -9.02 -2.37
CA SER A 65 -12.04 -7.70 -3.00
C SER A 65 -11.71 -6.58 -1.99
N TYR A 66 -12.54 -5.54 -1.86
CA TYR A 66 -12.27 -4.39 -0.99
C TYR A 66 -12.38 -4.70 0.52
N ASP A 67 -12.87 -5.89 0.92
CA ASP A 67 -13.15 -6.24 2.32
C ASP A 67 -11.93 -6.29 3.26
N HIS A 68 -10.72 -6.32 2.71
CA HIS A 68 -9.46 -6.36 3.46
C HIS A 68 -8.62 -5.09 3.34
N LEU A 69 -9.14 -4.08 2.64
CA LEU A 69 -8.54 -2.77 2.64
C LEU A 69 -8.77 -2.11 3.97
N LEU A 70 -7.71 -1.56 4.52
CA LEU A 70 -7.79 -0.67 5.64
C LEU A 70 -8.14 0.72 5.12
N ASP A 71 -9.14 1.36 5.72
CA ASP A 71 -9.41 2.77 5.46
C ASP A 71 -8.15 3.59 5.79
N SER A 72 -7.87 4.52 4.87
CA SER A 72 -6.76 5.48 4.91
C SER A 72 -6.90 6.45 6.07
#